data_AF-A0A1L3J0X6-F1
#
_entry.id   AF-A0A1L3J0X6-F1
#
_cell.length_a   1.000
_cell.length_b   1.000
_cell.length_c   1.000
_cell.angle_alpha   90.00
_cell.angle_beta   90.00
_cell.angle_gamma   90.00
#
_symmetry.space_group_name_H-M   'P 1'
#
loop_
_entity.id
_entity.type
_entity.pdbx_description
1 polymer ?
#
loop_
_entity_poly.entity_id
_entity_poly.type
_entity_poly.pdbx_seq_one_letter_code
_entity_poly.pdbx_strand_id
1 'polypeptide(L)'
;IKAIFLLSCLLILGDTHVNAGGLDLFKTLDCAEIVIAAGGEVAVNLVPLLNELSKCVNFQTDLNADLDVKAFLDVANKFLKEVSGNPKCLQTTLDAIKNIVQPYVNQVSDAKCLPSF
;
A
#
# COMPACT_ATOMS: atom_id res chain seq x y z
N ILE A 1 15.42 13.40 19.24
CA ILE A 1 16.87 13.11 19.30
C ILE A 1 17.23 11.81 18.55
N LYS A 2 16.61 10.65 18.85
CA LYS A 2 16.94 9.38 18.15
C LYS A 2 16.75 9.39 16.62
N ALA A 3 15.65 9.98 16.13
CA ALA A 3 15.40 10.05 14.68
C ALA A 3 16.35 11.00 13.93
N ILE A 4 16.75 12.10 14.57
CA ILE A 4 17.68 13.07 13.98
C ILE A 4 19.06 12.44 13.80
N PHE A 5 19.55 11.70 14.80
CA PHE A 5 20.83 10.98 14.69
C PHE A 5 20.81 9.91 13.58
N LEU A 6 19.68 9.21 13.40
CA LEU A 6 19.54 8.24 12.30
C LEU A 6 19.56 8.94 10.93
N LEU A 7 18.88 10.07 10.78
CA LEU A 7 18.89 10.89 9.57
C LEU A 7 20.28 11.50 9.29
N SER A 8 21.00 11.91 10.34
CA SER A 8 22.38 12.42 10.22
C SER A 8 23.36 11.33 9.72
N CYS A 9 23.20 10.09 10.17
CA CYS A 9 24.01 8.97 9.68
C CYS A 9 23.72 8.64 8.22
N LEU A 10 22.47 8.75 7.77
CA LEU A 10 22.08 8.55 6.37
C LEU A 10 22.67 9.63 5.45
N LEU A 11 22.73 10.89 5.89
CA LEU A 11 23.32 12.00 5.13
C LEU A 11 24.83 11.83 4.93
N ILE A 12 25.56 11.34 5.93
CA ILE A 12 27.01 11.09 5.83
C ILE A 12 27.31 9.93 4.87
N LEU A 13 26.41 8.97 4.73
CA LEU A 13 26.54 7.88 3.77
C LEU A 13 26.25 8.34 2.33
N GLY A 14 25.47 9.42 2.15
CA GLY A 14 25.06 9.99 0.85
C GLY A 14 26.23 10.34 -0.06
N ASP A 15 27.31 10.90 0.51
CA ASP A 15 28.50 11.29 -0.25
C ASP A 15 29.44 10.11 -0.54
N THR A 16 29.21 8.94 0.07
CA THR A 16 29.99 7.73 -0.14
C THR A 16 29.13 6.69 -0.86
N HIS A 17 29.05 6.77 -2.19
CA HIS A 17 28.47 5.73 -3.03
C HIS A 17 29.28 4.41 -2.88
N VAL A 18 29.01 3.66 -1.82
CA VAL A 18 29.59 2.32 -1.62
C VAL A 18 28.81 1.33 -2.45
N ASN A 19 29.32 1.07 -3.66
CA ASN A 19 28.80 0.03 -4.55
C ASN A 19 29.26 -1.34 -4.04
N ALA A 20 28.77 -1.74 -2.86
CA ALA A 20 29.09 -3.01 -2.23
C ALA A 20 28.21 -4.11 -2.84
N GLY A 21 28.75 -4.83 -3.84
CA GLY A 21 28.17 -6.11 -4.28
C GLY A 21 26.88 -6.03 -5.12
N GLY A 22 26.66 -4.94 -5.87
CA GLY A 22 25.56 -4.83 -6.84
C GLY A 22 24.22 -4.34 -6.27
N LEU A 23 24.18 -3.99 -4.98
CA LEU A 23 23.06 -3.30 -4.36
C LEU A 23 23.41 -1.82 -4.18
N ASP A 24 22.85 -0.98 -5.03
CA ASP A 24 22.89 0.46 -4.84
C ASP A 24 21.88 0.83 -3.74
N LEU A 25 22.40 1.12 -2.54
CA LEU A 25 21.60 1.42 -1.36
C LEU A 25 20.72 2.67 -1.57
N PHE A 26 21.24 3.71 -2.23
CA PHE A 26 20.50 4.94 -2.49
C PHE A 26 19.37 4.69 -3.46
N LYS A 27 19.65 4.00 -4.56
CA LYS A 27 18.60 3.57 -5.49
C LYS A 27 17.53 2.71 -4.81
N THR A 28 17.94 1.84 -3.89
CA THR A 28 17.00 1.00 -3.12
C THR A 28 16.09 1.87 -2.24
N LEU A 29 16.65 2.88 -1.58
CA LEU A 29 15.91 3.81 -0.72
C LEU A 29 14.96 4.68 -1.54
N ASP A 30 15.39 5.22 -2.68
CA ASP A 30 14.54 6.01 -3.59
C ASP A 30 13.33 5.19 -4.06
N CYS A 31 13.55 3.93 -4.43
CA CYS A 31 12.48 3.01 -4.83
C CYS A 31 11.54 2.67 -3.67
N ALA A 32 12.09 2.50 -2.46
CA ALA A 32 11.28 2.29 -1.26
C ALA A 32 10.41 3.51 -0.94
N GLU A 33 10.93 4.72 -1.12
CA GLU A 33 10.17 5.96 -0.91
C GLU A 33 8.96 6.04 -1.85
N ILE A 34 9.15 5.75 -3.14
CA ILE A 34 8.04 5.73 -4.12
C ILE A 34 6.96 4.71 -3.72
N VAL A 35 7.36 3.52 -3.28
CA VAL A 35 6.42 2.46 -2.84
C VAL A 35 5.69 2.86 -1.56
N ILE A 36 6.38 3.46 -0.60
CA ILE A 36 5.78 3.95 0.65
C ILE A 36 4.78 5.07 0.35
N ALA A 37 5.13 6.00 -0.55
CA ALA A 37 4.22 7.07 -0.97
C ALA A 37 2.96 6.50 -1.64
N ALA A 38 3.12 5.53 -2.55
CA ALA A 38 1.99 4.83 -3.17
C ALA A 38 1.09 4.14 -2.14
N GLY A 39 1.70 3.43 -1.17
CA GLY A 39 0.99 2.78 -0.09
C GLY A 39 0.26 3.77 0.82
N GLY A 40 0.88 4.93 1.10
CA GLY A 40 0.28 6.02 1.85
C GLY A 40 -0.97 6.58 1.17
N GLU A 41 -0.91 6.81 -0.14
CA GLU A 41 -2.06 7.31 -0.91
C GLU A 41 -3.22 6.30 -0.92
N VAL A 42 -2.93 5.01 -1.09
CA VAL A 42 -3.95 3.96 -0.97
C VAL A 42 -4.52 3.92 0.45
N ALA A 43 -3.69 4.06 1.48
CA ALA A 43 -4.14 4.04 2.88
C ALA A 43 -5.10 5.19 3.21
N VAL A 44 -4.83 6.40 2.71
CA VAL A 44 -5.73 7.57 2.88
C VAL A 44 -7.11 7.30 2.23
N ASN A 45 -7.13 6.56 1.14
CA ASN A 45 -8.35 6.23 0.39
C ASN A 45 -8.98 4.88 0.81
N LEU A 46 -8.42 4.16 1.79
CA LEU A 46 -8.84 2.79 2.10
C LEU A 46 -10.27 2.72 2.65
N VAL A 47 -10.61 3.57 3.61
CA VAL A 47 -11.96 3.60 4.22
C VAL A 47 -13.06 3.87 3.20
N PRO A 48 -12.98 4.91 2.34
CA PRO A 48 -14.00 5.14 1.32
C PRO A 48 -14.10 3.99 0.31
N LEU A 49 -12.97 3.42 -0.13
CA LEU A 49 -12.96 2.26 -1.04
C LEU A 49 -13.67 1.04 -0.42
N LEU A 50 -13.40 0.74 0.85
CA LEU A 50 -14.06 -0.36 1.57
C LEU A 50 -15.55 -0.09 1.77
N ASN A 51 -15.95 1.17 2.01
CA ASN A 51 -17.35 1.55 2.14
C ASN A 51 -18.10 1.39 0.81
N GLU A 52 -17.51 1.82 -0.31
CA GLU A 52 -18.08 1.64 -1.65
C GLU A 52 -18.19 0.15 -2.00
N LEU A 53 -17.15 -0.63 -1.73
CA LEU A 53 -17.16 -2.08 -1.92
C LEU A 53 -18.24 -2.75 -1.07
N SER A 54 -18.36 -2.39 0.21
CA SER A 54 -19.40 -2.86 1.13
C SER A 54 -20.80 -2.58 0.61
N LYS A 55 -21.04 -1.36 0.09
CA LYS A 55 -22.33 -1.00 -0.52
C LYS A 55 -22.60 -1.81 -1.79
N CYS A 56 -21.59 -1.98 -2.65
CA CYS A 56 -21.74 -2.70 -3.91
C CYS A 56 -22.14 -4.17 -3.69
N VAL A 57 -21.52 -4.84 -2.70
CA VAL A 57 -21.85 -6.23 -2.37
C VAL A 57 -23.02 -6.37 -1.38
N ASN A 58 -23.69 -5.25 -1.03
CA ASN A 58 -24.75 -5.18 -0.04
C ASN A 58 -24.37 -5.81 1.32
N PHE A 59 -23.11 -5.68 1.73
CA PHE A 59 -22.66 -6.24 3.00
C PHE A 59 -23.25 -5.43 4.16
N GLN A 60 -23.94 -6.14 5.05
CA GLN A 60 -24.51 -5.57 6.27
C GLN A 60 -23.74 -6.10 7.47
N THR A 61 -23.38 -5.19 8.37
CA THR A 61 -22.77 -5.52 9.66
C THR A 61 -23.50 -4.79 10.76
N ASP A 62 -23.50 -5.37 11.95
CA ASP A 62 -23.99 -4.69 13.13
C ASP A 62 -22.93 -3.67 13.58
N LEU A 63 -23.27 -2.39 13.46
CA LEU A 63 -22.40 -1.27 13.85
C LEU A 63 -22.20 -1.17 15.38
N ASN A 64 -23.01 -1.89 16.16
CA ASN A 64 -22.94 -1.92 17.61
C ASN A 64 -22.25 -3.18 18.15
N ALA A 65 -21.70 -4.03 17.28
CA ALA A 65 -21.01 -5.23 17.69
C ALA A 65 -19.69 -4.89 18.41
N ASP A 66 -19.45 -5.54 19.55
CA ASP A 66 -18.15 -5.51 20.20
C ASP A 66 -17.14 -6.28 19.34
N LEU A 67 -16.21 -5.55 18.73
CA LEU A 67 -15.25 -6.07 17.77
C LEU A 67 -13.96 -6.48 18.49
N ASP A 68 -14.06 -7.54 19.29
CA ASP A 68 -12.85 -8.26 19.69
C ASP A 68 -12.12 -8.83 18.44
N VAL A 69 -10.87 -9.25 18.60
CA VAL A 69 -10.04 -9.72 17.48
C VAL A 69 -10.72 -10.86 16.72
N LYS A 70 -11.38 -11.79 17.42
CA LYS A 70 -12.04 -12.93 16.78
C LYS A 70 -13.29 -12.47 16.03
N ALA A 71 -14.12 -11.62 16.64
CA ALA A 71 -15.31 -11.06 16.02
C ALA A 71 -14.97 -10.26 14.77
N PHE A 72 -13.89 -9.46 14.82
CA PHE A 72 -13.37 -8.75 13.65
C PHE A 72 -12.97 -9.69 12.52
N LEU A 73 -12.22 -10.76 12.82
CA LEU A 73 -11.84 -11.76 11.82
C LEU A 73 -13.05 -12.48 11.22
N ASP A 74 -14.07 -12.77 12.04
CA ASP A 74 -15.32 -13.38 11.58
C ASP A 74 -16.08 -12.45 10.62
N VAL A 75 -16.14 -11.14 10.92
CA VAL A 75 -16.72 -10.12 10.02
C VAL A 75 -15.90 -9.98 8.74
N ALA A 76 -14.58 -9.90 8.84
CA ALA A 76 -13.69 -9.79 7.69
C ALA A 76 -13.81 -11.02 6.76
N ASN A 77 -13.87 -12.23 7.32
CA ASN A 77 -14.07 -13.45 6.54
C ASN A 77 -15.41 -13.46 5.80
N LYS A 78 -16.50 -13.04 6.47
CA LYS A 78 -17.82 -12.89 5.81
C LYS A 78 -17.76 -11.86 4.69
N PHE A 79 -17.15 -10.72 4.94
CA PHE A 79 -16.97 -9.68 3.92
C PHE A 79 -16.21 -10.20 2.71
N LEU A 80 -15.06 -10.86 2.92
CA LEU A 80 -14.26 -11.45 1.85
C LEU A 80 -15.03 -12.48 1.04
N LYS A 81 -15.86 -13.30 1.71
CA LYS A 81 -16.74 -14.26 1.03
C LYS A 81 -17.73 -13.56 0.11
N GLU A 82 -18.41 -12.51 0.58
CA GLU A 82 -19.33 -11.72 -0.25
C GLU A 82 -18.62 -11.03 -1.41
N VAL A 83 -17.46 -10.43 -1.16
CA VAL A 83 -16.63 -9.80 -2.21
C VAL A 83 -16.22 -10.81 -3.28
N SER A 84 -15.77 -12.01 -2.90
CA SER A 84 -15.36 -13.06 -3.84
C SER A 84 -16.50 -13.56 -4.72
N GLY A 85 -17.75 -13.51 -4.21
CA GLY A 85 -18.95 -13.83 -4.98
C GLY A 85 -19.39 -12.73 -5.95
N ASN A 86 -18.78 -11.53 -5.85
CA ASN A 86 -19.18 -10.34 -6.60
C ASN A 86 -17.99 -9.74 -7.39
N PRO A 87 -17.52 -10.42 -8.46
CA PRO A 87 -16.32 -10.04 -9.19
C PRO A 87 -16.40 -8.64 -9.81
N LYS A 88 -17.60 -8.17 -10.18
CA LYS A 88 -17.79 -6.80 -10.70
C LYS A 88 -17.47 -5.74 -9.65
N CYS A 89 -17.93 -5.92 -8.41
CA CYS A 89 -17.66 -4.99 -7.31
C CYS A 89 -16.16 -4.96 -6.94
N LEU A 90 -15.55 -6.14 -6.91
CA LEU A 90 -14.11 -6.26 -6.70
C LEU A 90 -13.33 -5.56 -7.82
N GLN A 91 -13.70 -5.79 -9.08
CA GLN A 91 -13.02 -5.18 -10.22
C GLN A 91 -13.10 -3.65 -10.19
N THR A 92 -14.27 -3.07 -9.91
CA THR A 92 -14.41 -1.61 -9.76
C THR A 92 -13.48 -1.05 -8.68
N THR A 93 -13.35 -1.76 -7.54
CA THR A 93 -12.45 -1.36 -6.46
C THR A 93 -10.98 -1.46 -6.89
N LEU A 94 -10.61 -2.53 -7.60
CA LEU A 94 -9.27 -2.71 -8.14
C LEU A 94 -8.92 -1.65 -9.20
N ASP A 95 -9.87 -1.25 -10.03
CA ASP A 95 -9.68 -0.19 -11.02
C ASP A 95 -9.48 1.17 -10.34
N ALA A 96 -10.21 1.45 -9.25
CA ALA A 96 -10.00 2.65 -8.44
C ALA A 96 -8.60 2.65 -7.78
N ILE A 97 -8.18 1.53 -7.19
CA ILE A 97 -6.83 1.37 -6.64
C ILE A 97 -5.78 1.55 -7.74
N LYS A 98 -5.98 0.96 -8.91
CA LYS A 98 -5.10 1.11 -10.07
C LYS A 98 -4.91 2.58 -10.43
N ASN A 99 -6.00 3.34 -10.52
CA ASN A 99 -5.93 4.77 -10.83
C ASN A 99 -5.15 5.57 -9.77
N ILE A 100 -5.28 5.20 -8.49
CA ILE A 100 -4.51 5.80 -7.40
C ILE A 100 -3.02 5.48 -7.54
N VAL A 101 -2.66 4.24 -7.86
CA VAL A 101 -1.24 3.81 -7.90
C VAL A 101 -0.55 4.07 -9.24
N GLN A 102 -1.31 4.32 -10.33
CA GLN A 102 -0.77 4.49 -11.68
C GLN A 102 0.35 5.53 -11.79
N PRO A 103 0.27 6.72 -11.14
CA PRO A 103 1.37 7.68 -11.16
C PRO A 103 2.67 7.13 -10.55
N TYR A 104 2.55 6.31 -9.51
CA TYR A 104 3.69 5.69 -8.83
C TYR A 104 4.31 4.55 -9.64
N VAL A 105 3.51 3.81 -10.42
CA VAL A 105 4.02 2.81 -11.37
C VAL A 105 4.94 3.46 -12.40
N ASN A 106 4.56 4.65 -12.89
CA ASN A 106 5.41 5.40 -13.82
C ASN A 106 6.71 5.84 -13.13
N GLN A 107 6.64 6.33 -11.90
CA GLN A 107 7.83 6.70 -11.11
C GLN A 107 8.77 5.51 -10.86
N VAL A 108 8.23 4.33 -10.54
CA VAL A 108 9.00 3.07 -10.37
C VAL A 108 9.72 2.70 -11.67
N SER A 109 9.06 2.84 -12.82
CA SER A 109 9.65 2.59 -14.13
C SER A 109 10.77 3.60 -14.46
N ASP A 110 10.48 4.89 -14.29
CA ASP A 110 11.42 5.98 -14.61
C ASP A 110 12.67 5.94 -13.72
N ALA A 111 12.50 5.60 -12.44
CA ALA A 111 13.59 5.38 -11.48
C ALA A 111 14.30 4.02 -11.67
N LYS A 112 13.86 3.19 -12.62
CA LYS A 112 14.42 1.85 -12.91
C LYS A 112 14.47 0.98 -11.66
N CYS A 113 13.42 1.03 -10.85
CA CYS A 113 13.29 0.29 -9.59
C CYS A 113 13.09 -1.20 -9.80
N LEU A 114 12.66 -1.62 -10.98
CA LEU A 114 12.60 -3.01 -11.38
C LEU A 114 13.88 -3.38 -12.16
N PRO A 115 14.46 -4.56 -11.94
CA PRO A 115 15.53 -5.05 -12.80
C PRO A 115 15.00 -5.20 -14.22
N SER A 116 15.80 -4.77 -15.21
CA SER A 116 15.51 -5.01 -16.62
C SER A 116 15.43 -6.52 -16.86
N PHE A 117 14.29 -7.01 -17.35
CA PHE A 117 14.12 -8.39 -17.81
C PHE A 117 14.80 -8.61 -19.16
#